data_AF-A0A830DAG7-F1
#
_entry.id   AF-A0A830DAG7-F1
#
_cell.length_a   1.000
_cell.length_b   1.000
_cell.length_c   1.000
_cell.angle_alpha   90.00
_cell.angle_beta   90.00
_cell.angle_gamma   90.00
#
_symmetry.space_group_name_H-M   'P 1'
#
loop_
_entity.id
_entity.type
_entity.pdbx_description
1 polymer ?
#
loop_
_entity_poly.entity_id
_entity_poly.type
_entity_poly.pdbx_seq_one_letter_code
_entity_poly.pdbx_strand_id
1 'polypeptide(L)' 'MYPSRIPGPGGDLRIYLEGLAMAENVQEYVKQNPFGQRPITEKNLSWGFYLKVIEAGSTPPRQTEQDDS' A
#
# COMPACT_ATOMS: atom_id res chain seq x y z
N MET A 1 -12.09 -21.35 10.96
CA MET A 1 -10.78 -21.17 11.60
C MET A 1 -9.87 -20.56 10.55
N TYR A 2 -9.63 -19.24 10.58
CA TYR A 2 -8.74 -18.59 9.61
C TYR A 2 -7.30 -18.69 10.13
N PRO A 3 -6.32 -19.12 9.31
CA PRO A 3 -4.96 -19.28 9.78
C PRO A 3 -4.40 -17.90 10.16
N SER A 4 -4.04 -17.77 11.44
CA SER A 4 -3.35 -16.62 11.98
C SER A 4 -2.05 -16.40 11.22
N ARG A 5 -1.88 -15.18 10.72
CA ARG A 5 -0.71 -14.68 10.01
C ARG A 5 0.47 -14.66 10.98
N ILE A 6 1.25 -15.74 11.05
CA ILE A 6 2.45 -15.83 11.89
C ILE A 6 3.64 -15.28 11.10
N PRO A 7 4.33 -14.22 11.58
CA PRO A 7 5.58 -13.74 11.01
C PRO A 7 6.74 -14.60 11.52
N GLY A 8 6.74 -15.89 11.16
CA GLY A 8 7.83 -16.83 11.46
C GLY A 8 8.90 -16.82 10.36
N PRO A 9 10.11 -17.36 10.60
CA PRO A 9 11.11 -17.56 9.56
C PRO A 9 10.54 -18.54 8.50
N GLY A 10 10.22 -18.01 7.32
CA GLY A 10 9.44 -18.70 6.28
C GLY A 10 8.03 -18.12 6.04
N GLY A 11 7.69 -16.98 6.65
CA GLY A 11 6.41 -16.31 6.43
C GLY A 11 6.21 -15.88 4.97
N ASP A 12 4.95 -15.78 4.56
CA ASP A 12 4.54 -15.54 3.17
C ASP A 12 5.23 -14.32 2.53
N LEU A 13 5.59 -13.31 3.32
CA LEU A 13 6.34 -12.14 2.84
C LEU A 13 7.75 -12.50 2.37
N ARG A 14 8.45 -13.36 3.11
CA ARG A 14 9.81 -13.77 2.75
C ARG A 14 9.80 -14.58 1.46
N ILE A 15 8.87 -15.51 1.33
CA ILE A 15 8.70 -16.33 0.12
C ILE A 15 8.38 -15.43 -1.08
N TYR A 16 7.50 -14.44 -0.89
CA TYR A 16 7.18 -13.46 -1.92
C TYR A 16 8.40 -12.65 -2.36
N LEU A 17 9.21 -12.17 -1.41
CA LEU A 17 10.42 -11.40 -1.72
C LEU A 17 11.50 -12.25 -2.38
N GLU A 18 11.66 -13.51 -1.98
CA GLU A 18 12.58 -14.45 -2.62
C GLU A 18 12.19 -14.70 -4.09
N GLY A 19 10.90 -14.93 -4.38
CA GLY A 19 10.43 -15.07 -5.76
C GLY A 19 10.49 -13.78 -6.57
N LEU A 20 10.24 -12.63 -5.94
CA LEU A 20 10.38 -11.31 -6.57
C LEU A 20 11.83 -11.04 -6.98
N ALA A 21 12.80 -11.42 -6.14
CA ALA A 21 14.23 -11.25 -6.42
C ALA A 21 14.73 -12.14 -7.56
N MET A 22 14.08 -13.28 -7.81
CA MET A 22 14.41 -14.19 -8.92
C MET A 22 13.63 -13.91 -10.21
N ALA A 23 12.64 -13.01 -10.17
CA ALA A 23 11.81 -12.70 -11.33
C ALA A 23 12.57 -11.83 -12.34
N GLU A 24 12.68 -12.30 -13.58
CA GLU A 24 13.21 -11.51 -14.69
C GLU A 24 12.35 -10.26 -14.96
N ASN A 25 11.02 -10.42 -14.85
CA ASN A 25 10.07 -9.31 -14.91
C ASN A 25 9.33 -9.16 -13.57
N VAL A 26 9.86 -8.28 -12.73
CA VAL A 26 9.31 -7.94 -11.42
C VAL A 26 7.84 -7.49 -11.53
N GLN A 27 7.50 -6.68 -12.54
CA GLN A 27 6.13 -6.16 -12.69
C GLN A 27 5.12 -7.28 -13.02
N GLU A 28 5.52 -8.25 -13.84
CA GLU A 28 4.68 -9.40 -14.15
C GLU A 28 4.54 -10.35 -12.96
N TYR A 29 5.64 -10.59 -12.23
CA TYR A 29 5.61 -11.39 -11.02
C TYR A 29 4.66 -10.82 -9.96
N VAL A 30 4.69 -9.50 -9.74
CA VAL A 30 3.78 -8.81 -8.79
C VAL A 30 2.32 -8.94 -9.21
N LYS A 31 2.01 -8.88 -10.52
CA LYS A 31 0.64 -9.06 -11.03
C LYS A 31 0.13 -10.48 -10.79
N GLN A 32 0.96 -11.47 -11.04
CA GLN A 32 0.59 -12.88 -10.90
C GLN A 32 0.57 -13.33 -9.43
N ASN A 33 1.37 -12.69 -8.58
CA ASN A 33 1.49 -12.98 -7.15
C ASN A 33 1.11 -11.73 -6.35
N PRO A 34 -0.18 -11.36 -6.26
CA PRO A 34 -0.59 -10.21 -5.47
C PRO A 34 -0.37 -10.49 -3.98
N PHE A 35 0.59 -9.79 -3.38
CA PHE A 35 0.89 -9.89 -1.96
C PHE A 35 0.36 -8.66 -1.21
N GLY A 36 -0.17 -8.88 0.00
CA GLY A 36 -0.65 -7.82 0.86
C GLY A 36 -2.14 -7.50 0.68
N GLN A 37 -2.51 -6.25 0.94
CA GLN A 37 -3.90 -5.81 0.88
C GLN A 37 -4.25 -5.42 -0.54
N ARG A 38 -5.43 -5.86 -1.02
CA ARG A 38 -5.94 -5.48 -2.34
C ARG A 38 -6.10 -3.96 -2.44
N PRO A 39 -5.98 -3.39 -3.64
CA PRO A 39 -6.25 -1.98 -3.86
C PRO A 39 -7.61 -1.61 -3.28
N ILE A 40 -7.64 -0.53 -2.48
CA ILE A 40 -8.89 0.07 -2.05
C ILE A 40 -9.51 0.71 -3.28
N THR A 41 -10.74 0.31 -3.60
CA THR A 41 -11.48 0.81 -4.74
C THR A 41 -12.67 1.64 -4.28
N GLU A 42 -13.23 2.45 -5.18
CA GLU A 42 -14.41 3.30 -4.91
C GLU A 42 -15.64 2.51 -4.46
N LYS A 43 -15.65 1.20 -4.76
CA LYS A 43 -16.70 0.26 -4.35
C LYS A 43 -16.64 -0.09 -2.87
N ASN A 44 -15.60 0.32 -2.15
CA ASN A 44 -15.49 0.08 -0.72
C ASN A 44 -16.49 0.97 0.04
N LEU A 45 -17.24 0.40 0.99
CA LEU A 45 -18.20 1.14 1.82
C LEU A 45 -17.56 2.31 2.58
N SER A 46 -16.27 2.22 2.87
CA SER A 46 -15.48 3.27 3.52
C SER A 46 -14.79 4.22 2.53
N TRP A 47 -15.16 4.23 1.24
CA TRP A 47 -14.51 5.10 0.24
C TRP A 47 -14.50 6.57 0.64
N GLY A 48 -15.61 7.08 1.20
CA GLY A 48 -15.69 8.45 1.71
C GLY A 48 -14.68 8.78 2.82
N PHE A 49 -14.22 7.80 3.59
CA PHE A 49 -13.12 7.98 4.54
C PHE A 49 -11.78 8.10 3.83
N TYR A 50 -11.51 7.20 2.87
CA TYR A 50 -10.26 7.21 2.10
C TYR A 50 -10.10 8.47 1.25
N LEU A 51 -11.19 9.00 0.68
CA LEU A 51 -11.19 10.28 -0.06
C LEU A 51 -10.66 11.44 0.78
N LYS A 52 -11.12 11.56 2.04
CA LYS A 52 -10.65 12.62 2.95
C LYS A 52 -9.15 12.56 3.21
N VAL A 53 -8.61 11.34 3.32
CA VAL A 53 -7.17 11.13 3.53
C VAL A 53 -6.37 11.55 2.28
N ILE A 54 -6.87 11.19 1.09
CA ILE A 54 -6.24 11.56 -0.18
C ILE A 54 -6.23 13.08 -0.37
N GLU A 55 -7.36 13.75 -0.08
CA GLU A 55 -7.48 15.21 -0.15
C GLU A 55 -6.52 15.91 0.82
N ALA A 56 -6.42 15.40 2.06
CA ALA A 56 -5.51 15.92 3.07
C ALA A 56 -4.03 15.72 2.70
N GLY A 57 -3.69 14.62 2.04
CA GLY A 57 -2.33 14.36 1.57
C GLY A 57 -1.94 15.15 0.32
N SER A 58 -2.93 15.67 -0.42
CA SER A 58 -2.72 16.44 -1.66
C SER A 58 -2.68 17.95 -1.43
N THR A 59 -3.01 18.41 -0.22
CA THR A 59 -2.94 19.84 0.11
C THR A 59 -1.47 20.22 0.28
N PRO A 60 -0.92 21.15 -0.53
CA PRO A 60 0.41 21.68 -0.25
C PRO A 60 0.40 22.32 1.15
N PRO A 61 1.50 22.25 1.92
CA PRO A 61 1.57 22.98 3.17
C PRO A 61 1.32 24.47 2.85
N ARG A 62 0.32 25.05 3.50
CA ARG A 62 0.04 26.49 3.43
C ARG A 62 1.33 27.21 3.81
N GLN A 63 2.04 27.79 2.85
CA GLN A 63 3.12 28.72 3.15
C GLN A 63 2.47 29.89 3.90
N THR A 64 2.69 29.95 5.21
CA THR A 64 2.47 31.18 5.96
C THR A 64 3.53 32.15 5.49
N GLU A 65 3.17 33.00 4.53
CA GLU A 65 3.90 34.24 4.28
C GLU A 65 3.88 35.02 5.61
N GLN A 66 5.00 34.94 6.33
CA GLN A 66 5.37 35.91 7.34
C GLN A 66 5.59 37.22 6.58
N ASP A 67 4.55 38.04 6.59
CA ASP A 67 4.60 39.46 6.27
C ASP A 67 5.45 40.12 7.37
N ASP A 68 6.75 40.20 7.13
CA ASP A 68 7.68 41.03 7.89
C ASP A 68 7.64 42.44 7.31
N SER A 69 7.00 43.37 8.02
CA SER A 69 7.13 44.82 7.86
C SER A 69 6.81 45.54 9.16
#